data_AF-A0A3A6P776-F1
#
_entry.id   AF-A0A3A6P776-F1
#
_cell.length_a   1.000
_cell.length_b   1.000
_cell.length_c   1.000
_cell.angle_alpha   90.00
_cell.angle_beta   90.00
_cell.angle_gamma   90.00
#
_symmetry.space_group_name_H-M   'P 1'
#
loop_
_entity.id
_entity.type
_entity.pdbx_description
1 polymer ?
#
loop_
_entity_poly.entity_id
_entity_poly.type
_entity_poly.pdbx_seq_one_letter_code
_entity_poly.pdbx_strand_id
1 'polypeptide(L)'
;MSVNALVKRVLEGIGVNPARYNLQWASAAEAPRFVKLITEFTKKIRELGPLGHAEGIKPDELKARINKAVELVNSQKLRMSFGTTTRALRKDNDYSDAHIVEVIDAKLGKAIAGGL
;
A
#
# COMPACT_ATOMS: atom_id res chain seq x y z
N MET A 1 -7.36 -6.28 3.76
CA MET A 1 -6.66 -6.03 5.04
C MET A 1 -5.15 -6.18 4.90
N SER A 2 -4.59 -7.37 4.69
CA SER A 2 -3.11 -7.55 4.56
C SER A 2 -2.47 -6.93 3.32
N VAL A 3 -3.13 -7.00 2.15
CA VAL A 3 -2.64 -6.35 0.92
C VAL A 3 -2.58 -4.82 1.08
N ASN A 4 -3.53 -4.23 1.83
CA ASN A 4 -3.55 -2.79 2.11
C ASN A 4 -2.28 -2.36 2.85
N ALA A 5 -1.90 -3.09 3.90
CA ALA A 5 -0.67 -2.84 4.65
C ALA A 5 0.57 -3.00 3.76
N LEU A 6 0.63 -4.04 2.93
CA LEU A 6 1.74 -4.25 1.99
C LEU A 6 1.89 -3.08 1.01
N VAL A 7 0.81 -2.65 0.36
CA VAL A 7 0.86 -1.53 -0.61
C VAL A 7 1.33 -0.25 0.07
N LYS A 8 0.79 0.08 1.26
CA LYS A 8 1.22 1.25 2.02
C LYS A 8 2.71 1.20 2.34
N ARG A 9 3.23 0.05 2.79
CA ARG A 9 4.66 -0.12 3.06
C ARG A 9 5.55 0.00 1.83
N VAL A 10 5.11 -0.49 0.68
CA VAL A 10 5.84 -0.32 -0.57
C VAL A 10 5.87 1.17 -0.98
N LEU A 11 4.76 1.88 -0.85
CA LEU A 11 4.70 3.33 -1.12
C LEU A 11 5.62 4.12 -0.19
N GLU A 12 5.60 3.84 1.12
CA GLU A 12 6.53 4.44 2.09
C GLU A 12 7.98 4.18 1.69
N GLY A 13 8.32 2.94 1.32
CA GLY A 13 9.67 2.55 0.95
C GLY A 13 10.21 3.26 -0.30
N ILE A 14 9.34 3.68 -1.23
CA ILE A 14 9.75 4.52 -2.38
C ILE A 14 9.64 6.02 -2.13
N GLY A 15 9.22 6.43 -0.92
CA GLY A 15 9.03 7.84 -0.57
C GLY A 15 7.77 8.47 -1.16
N VAL A 16 6.79 7.66 -1.58
CA VAL A 16 5.47 8.15 -2.02
C VAL A 16 4.52 8.18 -0.84
N ASN A 17 3.78 9.27 -0.68
CA ASN A 17 2.85 9.41 0.44
C ASN A 17 1.79 8.29 0.40
N PRO A 18 1.68 7.42 1.42
CA PRO A 18 0.72 6.30 1.44
C PRO A 18 -0.73 6.75 1.40
N ALA A 19 -1.00 8.00 1.75
CA ALA A 19 -2.29 8.62 1.66
C ALA A 19 -2.81 8.78 0.22
N ARG A 20 -1.94 8.57 -0.78
CA ARG A 20 -2.30 8.49 -2.20
C ARG A 20 -2.93 7.16 -2.60
N TYR A 21 -2.98 6.19 -1.69
CA TYR A 21 -3.69 4.94 -1.85
C TYR A 21 -4.76 4.81 -0.78
N ASN A 22 -5.94 4.32 -1.18
CA ASN A 22 -7.03 4.04 -0.27
C ASN A 22 -7.78 2.78 -0.72
N LEU A 23 -8.08 1.89 0.21
CA LEU A 23 -8.89 0.71 0.00
C LEU A 23 -10.14 0.82 0.87
N GLN A 24 -11.30 0.92 0.24
CA GLN A 24 -12.58 1.09 0.92
C GLN A 24 -13.62 0.14 0.33
N TRP A 25 -14.60 -0.22 1.17
CA TRP A 25 -15.69 -1.11 0.80
C TRP A 25 -17.00 -0.31 0.68
N ALA A 26 -17.73 -0.58 -0.39
CA ALA A 26 -19.10 -0.15 -0.60
C ALA A 26 -19.81 -1.24 -1.42
N SER A 27 -20.98 -1.68 -0.95
CA SER A 27 -21.83 -2.61 -1.69
C SER A 27 -22.64 -1.90 -2.77
N ALA A 28 -23.26 -2.67 -3.67
CA ALA A 28 -24.12 -2.12 -4.73
C ALA A 28 -25.33 -1.33 -4.20
N ALA A 29 -25.77 -1.61 -2.96
CA ALA A 29 -26.89 -0.91 -2.31
C ALA A 29 -26.46 0.40 -1.62
N GLU A 30 -25.16 0.68 -1.52
CA GLU A 30 -24.61 1.84 -0.78
C GLU A 30 -24.16 2.98 -1.71
N ALA A 31 -24.98 3.35 -2.70
CA ALA A 31 -24.64 4.41 -3.65
C ALA A 31 -24.22 5.74 -2.97
N PRO A 32 -24.90 6.24 -1.91
CA PRO A 32 -24.46 7.45 -1.23
C PRO A 32 -23.06 7.32 -0.59
N ARG A 33 -22.72 6.15 -0.02
CA ARG A 33 -21.41 5.88 0.56
C ARG A 33 -20.33 5.90 -0.51
N PHE A 34 -20.57 5.25 -1.65
CA PHE A 34 -19.64 5.24 -2.77
C PHE A 34 -19.31 6.66 -3.23
N VAL A 35 -20.34 7.48 -3.48
CA VAL A 35 -20.17 8.88 -3.89
C VAL A 35 -19.34 9.66 -2.86
N LYS A 36 -19.63 9.49 -1.57
CA LYS A 36 -18.88 10.14 -0.48
C LYS A 36 -17.40 9.74 -0.51
N LEU A 37 -17.10 8.43 -0.54
CA LEU A 37 -15.74 7.90 -0.52
C LEU A 37 -14.90 8.41 -1.70
N ILE A 38 -15.47 8.41 -2.92
CA ILE A 38 -14.78 8.92 -4.11
C ILE A 38 -14.56 10.43 -4.03
N THR A 39 -15.56 11.18 -3.56
CA THR A 39 -15.48 12.64 -3.42
C THR A 39 -14.37 13.03 -2.43
N GLU A 40 -14.37 12.42 -1.24
CA GLU A 40 -13.36 12.67 -0.19
C GLU A 40 -11.95 12.30 -0.66
N PHE A 41 -11.79 11.14 -1.31
CA PHE A 41 -10.50 10.72 -1.83
C PHE A 41 -10.01 11.65 -2.95
N THR A 42 -10.89 12.07 -3.86
CA THR A 42 -10.54 13.01 -4.93
C THR A 42 -10.09 14.36 -4.36
N LYS A 43 -10.80 14.88 -3.35
CA LYS A 43 -10.40 16.10 -2.64
C LYS A 43 -9.00 15.95 -2.04
N LYS A 44 -8.75 14.85 -1.35
CA LYS A 44 -7.44 14.54 -0.75
C LYS A 44 -6.31 14.47 -1.77
N ILE A 45 -6.53 13.84 -2.93
CA ILE A 45 -5.52 13.80 -3.99
C ILE A 45 -5.26 15.20 -4.58
N ARG A 46 -6.29 16.04 -4.71
CA ARG A 46 -6.13 17.43 -5.15
C ARG A 46 -5.29 18.25 -4.16
N GLU A 47 -5.52 18.08 -2.86
CA GLU A 47 -4.74 18.73 -1.80
C GLU A 47 -3.26 18.29 -1.81
N LEU A 48 -2.99 17.01 -2.07
CA LEU A 48 -1.63 16.48 -2.22
C LEU A 48 -0.96 16.90 -3.55
N GLY A 49 -1.70 17.46 -4.50
CA GLY A 49 -1.20 17.83 -5.81
C GLY A 49 -0.69 16.65 -6.67
N PRO A 50 -0.03 16.95 -7.79
CA PRO A 50 0.52 15.94 -8.70
C PRO A 50 1.45 14.96 -7.98
N LEU A 51 1.49 13.71 -8.44
CA LEU A 51 2.36 12.68 -7.89
C LEU A 51 3.83 13.10 -7.99
N GLY A 52 4.57 13.04 -6.89
CA GLY A 52 5.96 13.49 -6.80
C GLY A 52 6.10 14.95 -6.36
N HIS A 53 5.05 15.78 -6.50
CA HIS A 53 5.11 17.18 -6.12
C HIS A 53 5.14 17.37 -4.59
N ALA A 54 4.18 16.79 -3.87
CA ALA A 54 4.18 16.83 -2.40
C ALA A 54 5.34 16.05 -1.78
N GLU A 55 5.88 15.08 -2.52
CA GLU A 55 7.03 14.28 -2.12
C GLU A 55 8.38 14.96 -2.41
N GLY A 56 8.41 16.03 -3.22
CA GLY A 56 9.66 16.68 -3.66
C GLY A 56 10.53 15.84 -4.59
N ILE A 57 9.95 14.88 -5.31
CA ILE A 57 10.68 13.93 -6.17
C ILE A 57 10.57 14.37 -7.63
N LYS A 58 11.69 14.38 -8.36
CA LYS A 58 11.70 14.68 -9.80
C LYS A 58 10.94 13.60 -10.59
N PRO A 59 10.24 13.95 -11.69
CA PRO A 59 9.43 12.98 -12.44
C PRO A 59 10.19 11.73 -12.91
N ASP A 60 11.44 11.88 -13.36
CA ASP A 60 12.23 10.76 -13.87
C ASP A 60 12.70 9.83 -12.74
N GLU A 61 13.10 10.42 -11.61
CA GLU A 61 13.47 9.68 -10.41
C GLU A 61 12.26 8.93 -9.84
N LEU A 62 11.10 9.58 -9.80
CA LEU A 62 9.84 8.98 -9.36
C LEU A 62 9.50 7.75 -10.21
N LYS A 63 9.58 7.87 -11.53
CA LYS A 63 9.34 6.74 -12.45
C LYS A 63 10.28 5.58 -12.15
N ALA A 64 11.58 5.86 -11.95
CA ALA A 64 12.57 4.82 -11.62
C ALA A 64 12.22 4.10 -10.30
N ARG A 65 11.85 4.85 -9.26
CA ARG A 65 11.44 4.28 -7.96
C ARG A 65 10.17 3.43 -8.07
N ILE A 66 9.15 3.91 -8.81
CA ILE A 66 7.92 3.16 -9.05
C ILE A 66 8.22 1.86 -9.82
N ASN A 67 9.06 1.90 -10.85
CA ASN A 67 9.43 0.71 -11.61
C ASN A 67 10.14 -0.32 -10.72
N LYS A 68 11.05 0.12 -9.84
CA LYS A 68 11.71 -0.75 -8.87
C LYS A 68 10.71 -1.39 -7.89
N ALA A 69 9.73 -0.62 -7.40
CA ALA A 69 8.65 -1.16 -6.57
C ALA A 69 7.79 -2.20 -7.32
N VAL A 70 7.46 -1.94 -8.59
CA VAL A 70 6.70 -2.89 -9.42
C VAL A 70 7.49 -4.19 -9.63
N GLU A 71 8.79 -4.09 -9.92
CA GLU A 71 9.67 -5.25 -10.06
C GLU A 71 9.74 -6.07 -8.76
N LEU A 72 9.92 -5.41 -7.62
CA LEU A 72 9.92 -6.04 -6.30
C LEU A 72 8.61 -6.78 -6.03
N VAL A 73 7.46 -6.14 -6.27
CA VAL A 73 6.14 -6.74 -6.05
C VAL A 73 5.89 -7.93 -6.98
N ASN A 74 6.42 -7.88 -8.20
CA ASN A 74 6.35 -8.99 -9.15
C ASN A 74 7.34 -10.13 -8.85
N SER A 75 8.33 -9.90 -8.01
CA SER A 75 9.31 -10.94 -7.65
C SER A 75 8.64 -12.15 -7.01
N GLN A 76 9.06 -13.35 -7.43
CA GLN A 76 8.57 -14.60 -6.84
C GLN A 76 8.85 -14.66 -5.34
N LYS A 77 10.01 -14.14 -4.91
CA LYS A 77 10.42 -14.11 -3.50
C LYS A 77 9.42 -13.34 -2.63
N LEU A 78 9.03 -12.13 -3.03
CA LEU A 78 8.06 -11.34 -2.27
C LEU A 78 6.68 -12.01 -2.28
N ARG A 79 6.22 -12.50 -3.45
CA ARG A 79 4.93 -13.20 -3.58
C ARG A 79 4.83 -14.42 -2.65
N MET A 80 5.87 -15.25 -2.62
CA MET A 80 5.92 -16.43 -1.74
C MET A 80 5.96 -16.03 -0.26
N SER A 81 6.77 -15.03 0.10
CA SER A 81 6.86 -14.54 1.48
C SER A 81 5.54 -13.94 1.97
N PHE A 82 4.83 -13.19 1.12
CA PHE A 82 3.50 -12.69 1.42
C PHE A 82 2.49 -13.83 1.62
N GLY A 83 2.55 -14.89 0.80
CA GLY A 83 1.74 -16.10 0.98
C GLY A 83 1.96 -16.78 2.34
N THR A 84 3.21 -16.90 2.78
CA THR A 84 3.51 -17.44 4.12
C THR A 84 3.05 -16.51 5.25
N THR A 85 3.19 -15.19 5.04
CA THR A 85 2.77 -14.17 6.01
C THR A 85 1.26 -14.18 6.21
N THR A 86 0.49 -14.27 5.13
CA THR A 86 -0.98 -14.37 5.19
C THR A 86 -1.46 -15.67 5.84
N ARG A 87 -0.75 -16.79 5.65
CA ARG A 87 -1.02 -18.04 6.37
C ARG A 87 -0.83 -17.87 7.88
N ALA A 88 0.21 -17.15 8.32
CA ALA A 88 0.43 -16.87 9.74
C ALA A 88 -0.68 -15.99 10.32
N LEU A 89 -1.05 -14.90 9.64
CA LEU A 89 -2.18 -14.05 10.06
C LEU A 89 -3.47 -14.85 10.28
N ARG A 90 -3.75 -15.81 9.39
CA ARG A 90 -4.92 -16.69 9.54
C ARG A 90 -4.83 -17.60 10.77
N LYS A 91 -3.62 -18.03 11.15
CA LYS A 91 -3.40 -18.84 12.35
C LYS A 91 -3.58 -18.01 13.63
N ASP A 92 -3.15 -16.75 13.60
CA ASP A 92 -3.24 -15.84 14.73
C ASP A 92 -4.71 -15.44 15.02
N ASN A 93 -5.56 -15.46 13.97
CA ASN A 93 -6.99 -15.12 14.04
C ASN A 93 -7.28 -13.71 14.60
N ASP A 94 -6.28 -12.83 14.57
CA ASP A 94 -6.41 -11.41 14.83
C ASP A 94 -6.33 -10.66 13.50
N TYR A 95 -7.41 -9.97 13.15
CA TYR A 95 -7.54 -9.18 11.93
C TYR A 95 -7.64 -7.68 12.22
N SER A 96 -7.19 -7.25 13.40
CA SER A 96 -7.03 -5.83 13.69
C SER A 96 -5.96 -5.21 12.78
N ASP A 97 -6.18 -3.97 12.35
CA ASP A 97 -5.26 -3.28 11.45
C ASP A 97 -3.85 -3.16 12.07
N ALA A 98 -3.76 -2.98 13.39
CA ALA A 98 -2.48 -2.90 14.11
C ALA A 98 -1.68 -4.20 14.00
N HIS A 99 -2.31 -5.35 14.31
CA HIS A 99 -1.66 -6.66 14.22
C HIS A 99 -1.23 -6.98 12.79
N ILE A 100 -2.08 -6.66 11.81
CA ILE A 100 -1.75 -6.90 10.40
C ILE A 100 -0.52 -6.09 9.98
N VAL A 101 -0.44 -4.81 10.36
CA VAL A 101 0.71 -3.97 10.06
C VAL A 101 1.97 -4.54 10.72
N GLU A 102 1.89 -4.90 12.00
CA GLU A 102 3.01 -5.49 12.74
C GLU A 102 3.55 -6.75 12.06
N VAL A 103 2.66 -7.68 11.69
CA VAL A 103 3.06 -8.95 11.06
C VAL A 103 3.66 -8.72 9.66
N ILE A 104 3.11 -7.78 8.89
CA ILE A 104 3.64 -7.40 7.58
C ILE A 104 5.03 -6.78 7.75
N ASP A 105 5.23 -5.90 8.71
CA ASP A 105 6.52 -5.25 8.96
C ASP A 105 7.58 -6.24 9.41
N ALA A 106 7.23 -7.10 10.38
CA ALA A 106 8.13 -8.09 10.93
C ALA A 106 8.63 -9.09 9.88
N LYS A 107 7.74 -9.53 8.96
CA LYS A 107 8.04 -10.59 7.99
C LYS A 107 8.47 -10.08 6.62
N LEU A 108 7.95 -8.94 6.18
CA LEU A 108 8.19 -8.39 4.85
C LEU A 108 9.03 -7.12 4.86
N GLY A 109 9.21 -6.44 5.99
CA GLY A 109 10.00 -5.21 6.07
C GLY A 109 11.42 -5.38 5.52
N LYS A 110 12.08 -6.50 5.82
CA LYS A 110 13.43 -6.82 5.27
C LYS A 110 13.42 -7.09 3.76
N ALA A 111 12.38 -7.76 3.25
CA ALA A 111 12.26 -8.07 1.83
C ALA A 111 11.94 -6.81 1.01
N ILE A 112 11.15 -5.90 1.58
CA ILE A 112 10.80 -4.62 0.98
C ILE A 112 12.00 -3.66 1.03
N ALA A 113 12.64 -3.50 2.18
CA ALA A 113 13.81 -2.62 2.33
C ALA A 113 15.03 -3.11 1.52
N GLY A 114 15.22 -4.42 1.38
CA GLY A 114 16.32 -4.97 0.58
C GLY A 114 16.08 -4.97 -0.93
N GLY A 115 14.84 -4.71 -1.38
CA GLY A 115 14.45 -4.70 -2.79
C GLY A 115 14.10 -3.32 -3.35
N LEU A 116 13.94 -2.32 -2.47
CA LEU A 116 13.77 -0.90 -2.82
C LEU A 116 15.10 -0.14 -2.73
#